data_AF-A0AAW3HZ24-F1
#
_entry.id   AF-A0AAW3HZ24-F1
#
_cell.length_a   1.000
_cell.length_b   1.000
_cell.length_c   1.000
_cell.angle_alpha   90.00
_cell.angle_beta   90.00
_cell.angle_gamma   90.00
#
_symmetry.space_group_name_H-M   'P 1'
#
loop_
_entity.id
_entity.type
_entity.pdbx_description
1 polymer ?
#
loop_
_entity_poly.entity_id
_entity_poly.type
_entity_poly.pdbx_seq_one_letter_code
_entity_poly.pdbx_strand_id
1 'polypeptide(L)'
;MSAWIERFKGGLLLVGLALATLASVFYRGRATGRQVERQERSDQINEQGAKARQEVRDVQQETAGMDDDAIADELKRDWVRGTGSGRR
;
A
#
# COMPACT_ATOMS: atom_id res chain seq x y z
N MET A 1 -61.50 -10.77 2.75
CA MET A 1 -60.59 -10.29 3.83
C MET A 1 -59.16 -10.81 3.70
N SER A 2 -58.91 -11.99 3.13
CA SER A 2 -57.57 -12.59 2.95
C SER A 2 -56.64 -11.85 1.98
N ALA A 3 -57.17 -11.36 0.84
CA ALA A 3 -56.36 -10.71 -0.19
C ALA A 3 -55.61 -9.44 0.28
N TRP A 4 -56.17 -8.70 1.24
CA TRP A 4 -55.52 -7.51 1.80
C TRP A 4 -54.32 -7.89 2.68
N ILE A 5 -54.44 -8.98 3.44
CA ILE A 5 -53.37 -9.53 4.29
C ILE A 5 -52.22 -10.09 3.44
N GLU A 6 -52.53 -10.77 2.32
CA GLU A 6 -51.51 -11.28 1.38
C GLU A 6 -50.72 -10.15 0.71
N ARG A 7 -51.39 -9.06 0.32
CA ARG A 7 -50.69 -7.89 -0.25
C ARG A 7 -49.81 -7.19 0.79
N PHE A 8 -50.24 -7.14 2.04
CA PHE A 8 -49.44 -6.60 3.13
C PHE A 8 -48.18 -7.45 3.41
N LYS A 9 -48.34 -8.78 3.40
CA LYS A 9 -47.22 -9.73 3.54
C LYS A 9 -46.24 -9.62 2.36
N GLY A 10 -46.75 -9.51 1.13
CA GLY A 10 -45.93 -9.29 -0.06
C GLY A 10 -45.15 -7.97 -0.02
N GLY A 11 -45.79 -6.89 0.44
CA GLY A 11 -45.15 -5.60 0.63
C GLY A 11 -44.03 -5.64 1.67
N LEU A 12 -44.27 -6.30 2.81
CA LEU A 12 -43.25 -6.47 3.85
C LEU A 12 -42.04 -7.29 3.38
N LEU A 13 -42.26 -8.34 2.57
CA LEU A 13 -41.18 -9.12 1.97
C LEU A 13 -40.31 -8.28 1.03
N LEU A 14 -40.93 -7.46 0.19
CA LEU A 14 -40.21 -6.57 -0.73
C LEU A 14 -39.40 -5.51 0.02
N VAL A 15 -39.97 -4.92 1.07
CA VAL A 15 -39.27 -3.97 1.94
C VAL A 15 -38.09 -4.65 2.64
N GLY A 16 -38.29 -5.85 3.17
CA GLY A 16 -37.22 -6.64 3.79
C GLY A 16 -36.08 -6.94 2.82
N LEU A 17 -36.40 -7.35 1.59
CA LEU A 17 -35.42 -7.62 0.55
C LEU A 17 -34.64 -6.35 0.16
N ALA A 18 -35.32 -5.21 0.03
CA ALA A 18 -34.70 -3.93 -0.30
C ALA A 18 -33.74 -3.44 0.81
N LEU A 19 -34.12 -3.62 2.08
CA LEU A 19 -33.25 -3.28 3.20
C LEU A 19 -32.04 -4.21 3.29
N ALA A 20 -32.21 -5.51 3.04
CA ALA A 20 -31.14 -6.48 3.05
C ALA A 20 -30.09 -6.22 1.94
N THR A 21 -30.54 -5.84 0.74
CA THR A 21 -29.64 -5.49 -0.36
C THR A 21 -28.88 -4.20 -0.08
N LEU A 22 -29.55 -3.16 0.42
CA LEU A 22 -28.91 -1.90 0.87
C LEU A 22 -27.85 -2.15 1.95
N ALA A 23 -28.19 -2.92 2.98
CA ALA A 23 -27.25 -3.29 4.04
C ALA A 23 -26.04 -4.05 3.47
N SER A 24 -26.27 -5.03 2.58
CA SER A 24 -25.20 -5.81 1.96
C SER A 24 -24.24 -4.93 1.15
N VAL A 25 -24.75 -3.99 0.36
CA VAL A 25 -23.92 -3.05 -0.42
C VAL A 25 -23.16 -2.11 0.51
N PHE A 26 -23.80 -1.58 1.56
CA PHE A 26 -23.16 -0.69 2.53
C PHE A 26 -22.02 -1.38 3.29
N TYR A 27 -22.25 -2.60 3.79
CA TYR A 27 -21.23 -3.38 4.47
C TYR A 27 -20.11 -3.83 3.54
N ARG A 28 -20.43 -4.20 2.29
CA ARG A 28 -19.43 -4.57 1.28
C ARG A 28 -18.56 -3.36 0.91
N GLY A 29 -19.15 -2.21 0.63
CA GLY A 29 -18.40 -0.96 0.36
C GLY A 29 -17.52 -0.51 1.53
N ARG A 30 -18.02 -0.62 2.77
CA ARG A 30 -17.25 -0.29 3.99
C ARG A 30 -16.13 -1.31 4.27
N ALA A 31 -16.31 -2.57 3.90
CA ALA A 31 -15.27 -3.59 4.02
C ALA A 31 -14.17 -3.38 2.97
N THR A 32 -14.53 -3.03 1.73
CA THR A 32 -13.58 -2.83 0.63
C THR A 32 -12.68 -1.60 0.87
N GLY A 33 -13.22 -0.48 1.38
CA GLY A 33 -12.41 0.72 1.64
C GLY A 33 -11.23 0.51 2.60
N ARG A 34 -11.40 -0.33 3.64
CA ARG A 34 -10.33 -0.62 4.62
C ARG A 34 -9.30 -1.64 4.12
N GLN A 35 -9.67 -2.49 3.17
CA GLN A 35 -8.73 -3.47 2.59
C GLN A 35 -7.84 -2.81 1.53
N VAL A 36 -8.40 -1.92 0.70
CA VAL A 36 -7.64 -1.19 -0.33
C VAL A 36 -6.57 -0.29 0.31
N GLU A 37 -6.91 0.45 1.36
CA GLU A 37 -5.95 1.34 2.03
C GLU A 37 -4.79 0.58 2.71
N ARG A 38 -5.04 -0.64 3.20
CA ARG A 38 -3.99 -1.49 3.78
C ARG A 38 -3.11 -2.13 2.72
N GLN A 39 -3.67 -2.45 1.57
CA GLN A 39 -2.93 -3.02 0.45
C GLN A 39 -2.00 -1.98 -0.18
N GLU A 40 -2.50 -0.76 -0.43
CA GLU A 40 -1.67 0.35 -0.91
C GLU A 40 -0.53 0.73 0.04
N ARG A 41 -0.76 0.66 1.36
CA ARG A 41 0.31 0.91 2.34
C ARG A 41 1.34 -0.23 2.36
N SER A 42 0.90 -1.49 2.23
CA SER A 42 1.80 -2.65 2.16
C SER A 42 2.66 -2.62 0.91
N ASP A 43 2.09 -2.24 -0.23
CA ASP A 43 2.80 -2.17 -1.51
C ASP A 43 3.86 -1.07 -1.48
N GLN A 44 3.54 0.11 -0.92
CA GLN A 44 4.51 1.18 -0.70
C GLN A 44 5.67 0.77 0.23
N ILE A 45 5.39 0.04 1.32
CA ILE A 45 6.43 -0.46 2.23
C ILE A 45 7.31 -1.51 1.54
N ASN A 46 6.70 -2.40 0.75
CA ASN A 46 7.46 -3.38 -0.03
C ASN A 46 8.32 -2.72 -1.10
N GLU A 47 7.83 -1.68 -1.76
CA GLU A 47 8.59 -0.93 -2.76
C GLU A 47 9.79 -0.21 -2.13
N GLN A 48 9.60 0.44 -0.97
CA GLN A 48 10.69 1.05 -0.20
C GLN A 48 11.72 0.01 0.25
N GLY A 49 11.26 -1.15 0.72
CA GLY A 49 12.14 -2.26 1.11
C GLY A 49 12.91 -2.85 -0.07
N ALA A 50 12.31 -2.92 -1.26
CA ALA A 50 12.98 -3.35 -2.48
C ALA A 50 14.05 -2.36 -2.92
N LYS A 51 13.74 -1.06 -2.92
CA LYS A 51 14.69 0.02 -3.24
C LYS A 51 15.89 0.01 -2.28
N ALA A 52 15.67 -0.11 -0.98
CA ALA A 52 16.75 -0.19 0.01
C ALA A 52 17.65 -1.41 -0.22
N ARG A 53 17.09 -2.58 -0.57
CA ARG A 53 17.88 -3.77 -0.89
C ARG A 53 18.70 -3.61 -2.16
N GLN A 54 18.19 -2.88 -3.15
CA GLN A 54 18.91 -2.58 -4.37
C GLN A 54 20.06 -1.62 -4.09
N GLU A 55 19.82 -0.53 -3.37
CA GLU A 55 20.85 0.44 -2.98
C GLU A 55 22.00 -0.22 -2.23
N VAL A 56 21.70 -1.10 -1.26
CA VAL A 56 22.73 -1.86 -0.54
C VAL A 56 23.56 -2.75 -1.48
N ARG A 57 22.93 -3.39 -2.47
CA ARG A 57 23.64 -4.23 -3.45
C ARG A 57 24.51 -3.40 -4.39
N ASP A 58 24.00 -2.25 -4.82
CA ASP A 58 24.72 -1.36 -5.73
C ASP A 58 25.95 -0.79 -5.02
N VAL A 59 25.82 -0.32 -3.78
CA VAL A 59 26.95 0.14 -2.95
C VAL A 59 27.96 -0.98 -2.71
N GLN A 60 27.51 -2.21 -2.43
CA GLN A 60 28.42 -3.35 -2.26
C GLN A 60 29.18 -3.68 -3.54
N GLN A 61 28.53 -3.63 -4.70
CA GLN A 61 29.20 -3.87 -5.99
C GLN A 61 30.16 -2.75 -6.35
N GLU A 62 29.78 -1.49 -6.12
CA GLU A 62 30.63 -0.33 -6.34
C GLU A 62 31.89 -0.42 -5.46
N THR A 63 31.71 -0.71 -4.16
CA THR A 63 32.82 -0.84 -3.21
C THR A 63 33.70 -2.06 -3.55
N ALA A 64 33.12 -3.20 -3.91
CA ALA A 64 33.89 -4.39 -4.27
C ALA A 64 34.67 -4.25 -5.59
N GLY A 65 34.25 -3.32 -6.46
CA GLY A 65 34.94 -3.00 -7.70
C GLY A 65 35.99 -1.90 -7.57
N MET A 66 36.08 -1.23 -6.41
CA MET A 66 37.07 -0.19 -6.15
C MET A 66 38.29 -0.77 -5.43
N ASP A 67 39.47 -0.28 -5.81
CA ASP A 67 40.70 -0.54 -5.08
C ASP A 67 40.68 0.20 -3.72
N ASP A 68 41.36 -0.33 -2.71
CA ASP A 68 41.39 0.22 -1.35
C ASP A 68 41.81 1.70 -1.31
N ASP A 69 42.73 2.11 -2.17
CA ASP A 69 43.19 3.50 -2.30
C ASP A 69 42.08 4.42 -2.86
N ALA A 70 41.26 3.91 -3.79
CA ALA A 70 40.13 4.63 -4.36
C ALA A 70 39.01 4.83 -3.32
N ILE A 71 38.76 3.81 -2.49
CA ILE A 71 37.82 3.88 -1.35
C ILE A 71 38.28 4.94 -0.35
N ALA A 72 39.57 4.94 0.02
CA ALA A 72 40.14 5.89 0.96
C ALA A 72 40.05 7.34 0.45
N ASP A 73 40.32 7.57 -0.84
CA ASP A 73 40.21 8.88 -1.46
C ASP A 73 38.77 9.39 -1.52
N GLU A 74 37.79 8.53 -1.80
CA GLU A 74 36.37 8.90 -1.77
C GLU A 74 35.88 9.25 -0.37
N LEU A 75 36.16 8.41 0.62
CA LEU A 75 35.85 8.69 2.03
C LEU A 75 36.48 10.00 2.52
N LYS A 76 37.73 10.26 2.12
CA LYS A 76 38.43 11.51 2.46
C LYS A 76 37.78 12.72 1.80
N ARG A 77 37.36 12.61 0.53
CA ARG A 77 36.63 13.69 -0.17
C ARG A 77 35.29 13.99 0.49
N ASP A 78 34.51 12.97 0.79
CA ASP A 78 33.18 13.11 1.38
C ASP A 78 33.23 13.61 2.83
N TRP A 79 34.25 13.19 3.59
CA TRP A 79 34.48 13.72 4.93
C TRP A 79 34.89 15.20 4.90
N VAL A 80 35.77 15.61 3.98
CA VAL A 80 36.22 17.01 3.85
C VAL A 80 35.12 17.93 3.29
N ARG A 81 34.31 17.45 2.34
CA ARG A 81 33.27 18.26 1.67
C ARG A 81 31.89 18.15 2.31
N GLY A 82 31.74 17.28 3.32
CA GLY A 82 30.45 16.82 3.81
C GLY A 82 29.77 15.93 2.77
N THR A 83 28.78 15.14 3.19
CA THR A 83 27.92 14.36 2.28
C THR A 83 27.20 15.33 1.35
N GLY A 84 27.83 15.65 0.22
CA GLY A 84 27.41 16.70 -0.69
C GLY A 84 26.02 16.37 -1.20
N SER A 85 25.07 17.27 -0.92
CA SER A 85 23.76 17.33 -1.53
C SER A 85 23.88 17.39 -3.06
N GLY A 86 24.02 16.23 -3.71
CA GLY A 86 24.44 16.14 -5.10
C GLY A 86 24.20 14.78 -5.76
N ARG A 87 23.24 13.98 -5.27
CA ARG A 87 22.62 12.91 -6.07
C ARG A 87 21.14 13.27 -6.21
N ARG A 88 20.83 13.94 -7.32
CA ARG A 88 19.49 14.10 -7.87
C ARG A 88 19.27 13.00 -8.89
#